data_AF-A0AA97MZN1-F1
#
_entry.id   AF-A0AA97MZN1-F1
#
_cell.length_a   1.000
_cell.length_b   1.000
_cell.length_c   1.000
_cell.angle_alpha   90.00
_cell.angle_beta   90.00
_cell.angle_gamma   90.00
#
_symmetry.space_group_name_H-M   'P 1'
#
loop_
_entity.id
_entity.type
_entity.pdbx_description
1 polymer ?
#
loop_
_entity_poly.entity_id
_entity_poly.type
_entity_poly.pdbx_seq_one_letter_code
_entity_poly.pdbx_strand_id
1 'polypeptide(L)'
;PALARIVTETAAAALESRGRFSLGLSGGSLVELLARELPPALSAAPAADPARWLVAFCDERLVPPEHPESTFGAYRVSGAAVGPARTPGPCPLPGPCHL
;
A
#
# COMPACT_ATOMS: atom_id res chain seq x y z
N PRO A 1 2.56 -11.46 13.57
CA PRO A 1 1.94 -10.18 13.12
C PRO A 1 0.66 -10.43 12.31
N ALA A 2 -0.51 -10.16 12.89
CA ALA A 2 -1.81 -10.47 12.27
C ALA A 2 -2.17 -9.49 11.13
N LEU A 3 -1.87 -8.21 11.31
CA LEU A 3 -2.15 -7.16 10.32
C LEU A 3 -1.38 -7.41 9.03
N ALA A 4 -0.06 -7.57 9.13
CA ALA A 4 0.77 -7.79 7.94
C ALA A 4 0.37 -9.07 7.18
N ARG A 5 0.00 -10.14 7.91
CA ARG A 5 -0.50 -11.38 7.29
C ARG A 5 -1.78 -11.14 6.49
N ILE A 6 -2.76 -10.44 7.07
CA ILE A 6 -4.02 -10.10 6.38
C ILE A 6 -3.73 -9.28 5.11
N VAL A 7 -2.85 -8.28 5.20
CA VAL A 7 -2.48 -7.46 4.05
C VAL A 7 -1.83 -8.31 2.95
N THR A 8 -0.85 -9.16 3.28
CA THR A 8 -0.16 -9.99 2.28
C THR A 8 -1.04 -11.06 1.65
N GLU A 9 -1.93 -11.70 2.43
CA GLU A 9 -2.87 -12.70 1.90
C GLU A 9 -3.91 -12.05 0.98
N THR A 10 -4.44 -10.89 1.39
CA THR A 10 -5.40 -10.13 0.57
C THR A 10 -4.74 -9.62 -0.72
N ALA A 11 -3.49 -9.16 -0.62
CA ALA A 11 -2.71 -8.73 -1.77
C ALA A 11 -2.47 -9.87 -2.75
N ALA A 12 -1.99 -11.03 -2.28
CA ALA A 12 -1.76 -12.20 -3.13
C ALA A 12 -3.04 -12.60 -3.89
N ALA A 13 -4.18 -12.71 -3.19
CA ALA A 13 -5.46 -13.05 -3.81
C ALA A 13 -5.94 -11.99 -4.82
N ALA A 14 -5.72 -10.70 -4.55
CA ALA A 14 -6.06 -9.61 -5.47
C ALA A 14 -5.16 -9.57 -6.71
N LEU A 15 -3.87 -9.86 -6.54
CA LEU A 15 -2.91 -9.91 -7.64
C LEU A 15 -3.15 -11.11 -8.56
N GLU A 16 -3.56 -12.25 -8.02
CA GLU A 16 -3.98 -13.43 -8.78
C GLU A 16 -5.25 -13.14 -9.61
N SER A 17 -6.27 -12.52 -8.99
CA SER A 17 -7.57 -12.32 -9.65
C SER A 17 -7.65 -11.10 -10.57
N ARG A 18 -6.97 -9.99 -10.24
CA ARG A 18 -7.18 -8.67 -10.89
C ARG A 18 -5.92 -8.05 -11.46
N GLY A 19 -4.77 -8.64 -11.18
CA GLY A 19 -3.50 -8.07 -11.62
C GLY A 19 -2.93 -6.97 -10.71
N ARG A 20 -3.70 -6.44 -9.75
CA ARG A 20 -3.37 -5.24 -8.95
C ARG A 20 -3.95 -5.30 -7.54
N PHE A 21 -3.32 -4.60 -6.60
CA PHE A 21 -3.79 -4.42 -5.22
C PHE A 21 -3.68 -2.96 -4.81
N SER A 22 -4.61 -2.47 -3.99
CA SER A 22 -4.58 -1.09 -3.48
C SER A 22 -4.61 -1.11 -1.95
N LEU A 23 -3.76 -0.30 -1.31
CA LEU A 23 -3.66 -0.19 0.14
C LEU A 23 -3.79 1.28 0.58
N GLY A 24 -4.75 1.54 1.46
CA GLY A 24 -4.87 2.81 2.17
C GLY A 24 -3.98 2.80 3.43
N LEU A 25 -3.11 3.80 3.57
CA LEU A 25 -2.28 4.02 4.73
C LEU A 25 -2.93 5.05 5.64
N SER A 26 -3.14 4.65 6.90
CA SER A 26 -3.55 5.56 7.98
C SER A 26 -2.31 6.08 8.72
N GLY A 27 -2.44 7.24 9.35
CA GLY A 27 -1.42 7.79 10.25
C GLY A 27 -1.44 7.20 11.66
N GLY A 28 -0.84 7.91 12.60
CA GLY A 28 -0.82 7.56 14.03
C GLY A 28 -0.10 6.25 14.33
N SER A 29 -0.64 5.47 15.27
CA SER A 29 -0.03 4.21 15.75
C SER A 29 0.09 3.12 14.68
N LEU A 30 -0.64 3.24 13.57
CA LEU A 30 -0.57 2.27 12.48
C LEU A 30 0.75 2.35 11.70
N VAL A 31 1.38 3.54 11.67
CA VAL A 31 2.65 3.76 10.98
C VAL A 31 3.73 2.82 11.51
N GLU A 32 3.93 2.80 12.83
CA GLU A 32 4.94 1.97 13.48
C GLU A 32 4.64 0.47 13.32
N LEU A 33 3.36 0.09 13.41
CA LEU A 33 2.93 -1.29 13.28
C LEU A 33 3.21 -1.82 11.87
N LEU A 34 2.81 -1.06 10.83
CA LEU A 34 3.03 -1.44 9.44
C LEU A 34 4.51 -1.39 9.06
N ALA A 35 5.24 -0.36 9.48
CA ALA A 35 6.68 -0.25 9.18
C ALA A 35 7.48 -1.42 9.78
N ARG A 36 7.09 -1.91 10.96
CA ARG A 36 7.74 -3.05 11.61
C ARG A 36 7.32 -4.39 11.03
N GLU A 37 6.02 -4.58 10.77
CA GLU A 37 5.48 -5.92 10.48
C GLU A 37 5.39 -6.24 8.98
N LEU A 38 5.22 -5.23 8.12
CA LEU A 38 4.97 -5.44 6.70
C LEU A 38 6.22 -5.89 5.92
N PRO A 39 7.44 -5.32 6.13
CA PRO A 39 8.64 -5.76 5.43
C PRO A 39 8.96 -7.26 5.60
N PRO A 40 9.00 -7.84 6.82
CA PRO A 40 9.26 -9.27 6.95
C PRO A 40 8.11 -10.13 6.38
N ALA A 41 6.86 -9.67 6.46
CA ALA A 41 5.73 -10.39 5.87
C ALA A 41 5.82 -10.41 4.33
N LEU A 42 6.18 -9.29 3.70
CA LEU A 42 6.41 -9.22 2.25
C LEU A 42 7.57 -10.13 1.82
N SER A 43 8.65 -10.19 2.61
CA SER A 43 9.76 -11.12 2.35
C SER A 43 9.33 -12.59 2.42
N ALA A 44 8.34 -12.92 3.26
CA ALA A 44 7.80 -14.27 3.39
C ALA A 44 6.68 -14.60 2.38
N ALA A 45 6.12 -13.60 1.70
CA ALA A 45 4.99 -13.74 0.78
C ALA A 45 5.29 -13.14 -0.62
N PRO A 46 6.12 -13.80 -1.45
CA PRO A 46 6.47 -13.30 -2.79
C PRO A 46 5.27 -13.06 -3.71
N ALA A 47 4.20 -13.85 -3.55
CA ALA A 47 2.96 -13.72 -4.33
C ALA A 47 2.24 -12.38 -4.11
N ALA A 48 2.54 -11.68 -3.01
CA ALA A 48 1.97 -10.39 -2.70
C ALA A 48 2.63 -9.23 -3.46
N ASP A 49 3.72 -9.42 -4.21
CA ASP A 49 4.47 -8.43 -5.01
C ASP A 49 4.09 -6.94 -4.84
N PRO A 50 4.82 -6.19 -3.98
CA PRO A 50 4.53 -4.78 -3.71
C PRO A 50 4.77 -3.86 -4.92
N ALA A 51 5.47 -4.31 -5.98
CA ALA A 51 5.64 -3.51 -7.20
C ALA A 51 4.32 -3.30 -7.97
N ARG A 52 3.32 -4.12 -7.68
CA ARG A 52 1.98 -4.09 -8.29
C ARG A 52 0.93 -3.42 -7.41
N TRP A 53 1.37 -2.76 -6.34
CA TRP A 53 0.50 -2.08 -5.39
C TRP A 53 0.30 -0.62 -5.77
N LEU A 54 -0.92 -0.14 -5.57
CA LEU A 54 -1.22 1.27 -5.42
C LEU A 54 -1.34 1.59 -3.94
N VAL A 55 -0.46 2.45 -3.44
CA VAL A 55 -0.50 2.88 -2.04
C VAL A 55 -0.91 4.35 -1.98
N ALA A 56 -1.88 4.66 -1.14
CA ALA A 56 -2.39 6.02 -0.95
C ALA A 56 -2.65 6.28 0.53
N PHE A 57 -2.55 7.53 0.97
CA PHE A 57 -2.96 7.92 2.31
C PHE A 57 -4.47 8.07 2.38
N CYS A 58 -5.09 7.56 3.45
CA CYS A 58 -6.52 7.74 3.70
C CYS A 58 -6.86 9.21 3.93
N ASP A 59 -5.97 9.90 4.64
CA ASP A 59 -5.98 11.33 4.89
C ASP A 59 -4.52 11.80 5.09
N GLU A 60 -4.25 13.07 4.85
CA GLU A 60 -2.95 13.68 5.11
C GLU A 60 -3.17 15.14 5.50
N ARG A 61 -2.28 15.68 6.35
CA ARG A 61 -2.28 17.09 6.70
C ARG A 61 -1.52 17.88 5.65
N LEU A 62 -2.07 19.03 5.24
CA LEU A 62 -1.40 19.94 4.32
C LEU A 62 -0.31 20.73 5.07
N VAL A 63 0.78 20.04 5.37
CA VAL A 63 1.96 20.56 6.08
C VAL A 63 3.23 20.04 5.40
N PRO A 64 4.39 20.68 5.62
CA PRO A 64 5.66 20.14 5.17
C PRO A 64 5.90 18.71 5.70
N PRO A 65 6.62 17.83 4.96
CA PRO A 65 6.82 16.46 5.40
C PRO A 65 7.60 16.28 6.70
N GLU A 66 8.38 17.29 7.11
CA GLU A 66 9.16 17.28 8.35
C GLU A 66 8.29 17.66 9.56
N HIS A 67 7.05 18.09 9.33
CA HIS A 67 6.10 18.44 10.38
C HIS A 67 5.65 17.18 11.15
N PRO A 68 5.55 17.23 12.49
CA PRO A 68 5.18 16.06 13.31
C PRO A 68 3.80 15.46 12.96
N GLU A 69 2.89 16.28 12.45
CA GLU A 69 1.56 15.83 11.99
C GLU A 69 1.54 15.27 10.55
N SER A 70 2.67 15.23 9.85
CA SER A 70 2.74 14.65 8.51
C SER A 70 2.75 13.13 8.59
N THR A 71 1.71 12.49 8.04
CA THR A 71 1.66 11.02 7.96
C THR A 71 2.76 10.50 7.03
N PHE A 72 2.97 11.15 5.89
CA PHE A 72 4.05 10.87 4.96
C PHE A 72 5.43 11.02 5.63
N GLY A 73 5.62 12.06 6.42
CA GLY A 73 6.81 12.26 7.25
C GLY A 73 7.06 11.08 8.17
N ALA A 74 6.03 10.65 8.91
CA ALA A 74 6.11 9.53 9.83
C ALA A 74 6.52 8.22 9.10
N TYR A 75 5.86 7.88 7.98
CA TYR A 75 6.21 6.69 7.19
C TYR A 75 7.65 6.73 6.66
N ARG A 76 8.13 7.91 6.23
CA ARG A 76 9.51 8.08 5.75
C ARG A 76 10.53 7.82 6.85
N VAL A 77 10.31 8.34 8.05
CA VAL A 77 11.20 8.15 9.20
C VAL A 77 11.17 6.70 9.69
N SER A 78 10.01 6.05 9.69
CA SER A 78 9.87 4.65 10.10
C SER A 78 10.48 3.64 9.12
N GLY A 79 10.99 4.07 7.98
CA GLY A 79 11.64 3.19 6.99
C GLY A 79 10.65 2.41 6.11
N ALA A 80 9.35 2.71 6.18
CA ALA A 80 8.38 2.21 5.24
C ALA A 80 8.51 3.02 3.94
N ALA A 81 9.17 2.42 2.95
CA ALA A 81 9.38 3.06 1.65
C ALA A 81 8.04 3.25 0.90
N VAL A 82 7.34 4.34 1.19
CA VAL A 82 6.21 4.84 0.40
C VAL A 82 6.82 5.63 -0.75
N GLY A 83 7.10 4.94 -1.86
CA GLY A 83 7.57 5.57 -3.09
C GLY A 83 6.48 6.40 -3.78
N PRO A 84 6.85 7.32 -4.69
CA PRO A 84 5.87 8.05 -5.47
C PRO A 84 4.95 7.08 -6.21
N ALA A 85 3.65 7.38 -6.22
CA ALA A 85 2.66 6.55 -6.88
C ALA A 85 3.05 6.34 -8.34
N ARG A 86 3.31 5.09 -8.73
CA ARG A 86 3.28 4.71 -10.14
C ARG A 86 1.84 4.90 -10.59
N THR A 87 1.61 5.74 -11.60
CA THR A 87 0.28 5.85 -12.19
C THR A 87 -0.17 4.45 -12.60
N PRO A 88 -1.28 3.92 -12.06
CA PRO A 88 -1.84 2.68 -12.59
C PRO A 88 -2.07 2.91 -14.08
N GLY A 89 -1.62 1.96 -14.91
CA GLY A 89 -2.08 1.95 -16.30
C GLY A 89 -3.61 2.03 -16.33
N PRO A 90 -4.20 2.62 -17.39
CA PRO A 90 -5.64 2.74 -17.49
C PRO A 90 -6.30 1.38 -17.20
N CYS A 91 -7.37 1.38 -16.42
CA CYS A 91 -8.19 0.19 -16.28
C CYS A 91 -8.60 -0.26 -17.69
N PRO A 92 -8.40 -1.52 -18.11
CA PRO A 92 -9.00 -2.00 -19.33
C PRO A 92 -10.50 -1.76 -19.18
N LEU A 93 -11.05 -0.85 -19.98
CA LEU A 93 -12.50 -0.67 -20.06
C LEU A 93 -13.06 -2.05 -20.42
N PRO A 94 -14.15 -2.51 -19.77
CA PRO A 94 -14.85 -3.68 -20.27
C PRO A 94 -15.17 -3.40 -21.74
N GLY A 95 -14.71 -4.29 -22.63
CA GLY A 95 -14.98 -4.18 -24.07
C GLY A 95 -16.49 -4.06 -24.31
N PRO A 96 -16.91 -3.47 -25.44
CA PRO A 96 -18.33 -3.28 -25.72
C PRO A 96 -19.05 -4.62 -25.59
N CYS A 97 -20.04 -4.67 -24.69
CA CYS A 97 -21.01 -5.76 -24.66
C CYS A 97 -21.76 -5.73 -25.99
N HIS A 98 -21.38 -6.61 -26.92
CA HIS A 98 -22.20 -6.91 -28.08
C HIS A 98 -23.34 -7.80 -27.60
N LEU A 99 -24.54 -7.22 -27.50
CA LEU A 99 -25.84 -7.86 -27.71
C LEU A 99 -26.91 -6.78 -27.84
#